data_AF-A0A844M784-F1
#
_entry.id   AF-A0A844M784-F1
#
_cell.length_a   1.000
_cell.length_b   1.000
_cell.length_c   1.000
_cell.angle_alpha   90.00
_cell.angle_beta   90.00
_cell.angle_gamma   90.00
#
_symmetry.space_group_name_H-M   'P 1'
#
loop_
_entity.id
_entity.type
_entity.pdbx_description
1 polymer ?
#
loop_
_entity_poly.entity_id
_entity_poly.type
_entity_poly.pdbx_seq_one_letter_code
_entity_poly.pdbx_strand_id
1 'polypeptide(L)' 'MPKYLTITEARRQLLDLPDELKDEPVIITKHGKPVIAALIHKEKRQKF' A
#
# COMPACT_ATOMS: atom_id res chain seq x y z
N MET A 1 2.86 -11.99 4.33
CA MET A 1 3.46 -11.99 2.97
C MET A 1 2.94 -10.75 2.25
N PRO A 2 3.82 -9.84 1.77
CA PRO A 2 3.38 -8.57 1.20
C PRO A 2 2.51 -8.82 -0.02
N LYS A 3 1.38 -8.12 -0.09
CA LYS A 3 0.45 -8.18 -1.22
C LYS A 3 1.05 -7.42 -2.39
N TYR A 4 0.96 -7.98 -3.60
CA TYR A 4 1.43 -7.33 -4.82
C TYR A 4 0.26 -6.89 -5.67
N LEU A 5 0.30 -5.66 -6.16
CA LEU A 5 -0.65 -5.13 -7.13
C LEU A 5 0.11 -4.63 -8.36
N THR A 6 -0.49 -4.70 -9.53
CA THR A 6 -0.09 -3.89 -10.67
C THR A 6 -0.54 -2.44 -10.46
N ILE A 7 0.12 -1.50 -11.14
CA ILE A 7 -0.26 -0.09 -11.11
C ILE A 7 -1.71 0.14 -11.59
N THR A 8 -2.20 -0.72 -12.47
CA THR A 8 -3.59 -0.69 -12.96
C THR A 8 -4.58 -1.12 -11.88
N GLU A 9 -4.30 -2.21 -11.15
CA GLU A 9 -5.13 -2.69 -10.04
C GLU A 9 -5.13 -1.68 -8.91
N ALA A 10 -3.95 -1.20 -8.50
CA ALA A 10 -3.81 -0.18 -7.44
C ALA A 10 -4.58 1.10 -7.78
N ARG A 11 -4.59 1.53 -9.06
CA ARG A 11 -5.40 2.68 -9.50
C ARG A 11 -6.90 2.41 -9.39
N ARG A 12 -7.35 1.19 -9.74
CA ARG A 12 -8.78 0.83 -9.75
C ARG A 12 -9.39 0.85 -8.35
N GLN A 13 -8.63 0.41 -7.36
CA GLN A 13 -9.06 0.32 -5.96
C GLN A 13 -8.42 1.39 -5.08
N LEU A 14 -7.92 2.49 -5.66
CA LEU A 14 -7.10 3.47 -4.92
C LEU A 14 -7.81 4.03 -3.68
N LEU A 15 -9.13 4.21 -3.77
CA LEU A 15 -9.93 4.75 -2.67
C LEU A 15 -10.13 3.73 -1.53
N ASP A 16 -10.18 2.44 -1.86
CA ASP A 16 -10.37 1.35 -0.89
C ASP A 16 -9.02 0.79 -0.39
N LEU A 17 -7.93 1.07 -1.12
CA LEU A 17 -6.59 0.59 -0.81
C LEU A 17 -6.13 0.94 0.61
N PRO A 18 -6.40 2.14 1.17
CA PRO A 18 -6.05 2.45 2.56
C PRO A 18 -6.70 1.53 3.58
N ASP A 19 -7.92 1.06 3.33
CA ASP A 19 -8.64 0.16 4.24
C ASP A 19 -8.15 -1.29 4.14
N GLU A 20 -7.60 -1.67 2.99
CA GLU A 20 -6.99 -2.99 2.78
C GLU A 20 -5.56 -3.11 3.32
N LEU A 21 -4.85 -1.99 3.42
CA LEU A 21 -3.54 -1.95 4.03
C LEU A 21 -3.68 -2.35 5.51
N LYS A 22 -2.82 -3.26 5.98
CA LYS A 22 -2.78 -3.68 7.40
C LYS A 22 -1.41 -3.32 7.95
N ASP A 23 -0.80 -4.23 8.70
CA ASP A 23 0.56 -4.05 9.23
C ASP A 23 1.65 -4.31 8.17
N GLU A 24 1.31 -4.93 7.05
CA GLU A 24 2.24 -5.22 5.96
C GLU A 24 2.04 -4.27 4.77
N PRO A 25 3.12 -3.88 4.06
CA PRO A 25 3.02 -3.07 2.85
C PRO A 25 2.33 -3.81 1.70
N VAL A 26 1.68 -3.04 0.84
CA VAL A 26 1.34 -3.47 -0.53
C VAL A 26 2.43 -2.97 -1.48
N ILE A 27 2.98 -3.87 -2.27
CA ILE A 27 3.96 -3.54 -3.31
C ILE A 27 3.24 -3.34 -4.63
N ILE A 28 3.32 -2.13 -5.18
CA ILE A 28 2.76 -1.81 -6.48
C ILE A 28 3.86 -1.95 -7.54
N THR A 29 3.53 -2.67 -8.60
CA THR A 29 4.42 -3.02 -9.70
C THR A 29 4.00 -2.35 -11.01
N LYS A 30 4.97 -2.09 -11.89
CA LYS A 30 4.73 -1.65 -13.27
C LYS A 30 5.55 -2.56 -14.18
N HIS A 31 4.88 -3.24 -15.13
CA HIS A 31 5.49 -4.27 -15.98
C HIS A 31 6.25 -5.34 -15.16
N GLY A 32 5.65 -5.81 -14.06
CA GLY A 32 6.22 -6.83 -13.18
C GLY A 32 7.35 -6.35 -12.25
N LYS A 33 7.80 -5.10 -12.37
CA LYS A 33 8.85 -4.54 -11.50
C LYS A 33 8.25 -3.71 -10.38
N PRO A 34 8.69 -3.86 -9.11
CA PRO A 34 8.22 -3.04 -8.01
C PRO A 34 8.63 -1.58 -8.21
N VAL A 35 7.70 -0.65 -7.99
CA VAL A 35 7.93 0.80 -8.18
C VAL A 35 7.45 1.65 -7.01
N ILE A 36 6.47 1.19 -6.24
CA ILE A 36 5.90 1.90 -5.07
C ILE A 36 5.64 0.88 -3.95
N ALA A 37 5.90 1.29 -2.71
CA ALA A 37 5.42 0.59 -1.52
C ALA A 37 4.35 1.46 -0.83
N ALA A 38 3.14 0.94 -0.71
CA ALA A 38 2.04 1.59 0.01
C ALA A 38 1.98 1.06 1.45
N LEU A 39 1.87 1.98 2.41
CA LEU A 39 1.90 1.74 3.84
C LEU A 39 0.84 2.61 4.52
N ILE A 40 0.19 2.11 5.58
CA ILE A 40 -0.59 2.98 6.46
C ILE A 40 0.37 3.76 7.34
N HIS A 41 0.20 5.08 7.35
CA HIS A 41 0.84 5.93 8.33
C HIS A 41 0.11 5.79 9.67
N LYS A 42 0.73 5.12 10.64
CA LYS A 42 0.23 5.11 12.03
C LYS A 42 0.82 6.32 12.75
N GLU A 43 0.00 7.34 12.96
CA GLU A 43 0.37 8.48 13.78
C GLU A 43 0.62 8.01 15.22
N LYS A 44 1.89 7.97 15.64
CA LYS A 44 2.22 7.79 17.05
C LYS A 44 2.07 9.14 17.73
N ARG A 45 0.97 9.35 18.47
CA ARG A 45 0.89 10.48 19.41
C ARG A 45 2.03 10.32 20.42
N GLN A 46 3.06 11.16 20.30
CA GLN A 46 4.04 11.33 21.37
C GLN A 46 3.27 11.95 22.54
N LYS A 47 3.14 11.18 23.62
CA LYS A 47 2.65 11.73 24.89
C LYS A 47 3.79 12.59 25.44
N PHE A 48 3.57 13.90 25.47
CA PHE A 48 4.36 14.84 26.26
C PHE A 48 3.91 14.78 27.72
#